data_AF-A0A7S4UCZ1-F1
#
_entry.id   AF-A0A7S4UCZ1-F1
#
_cell.length_a   1.000
_cell.length_b   1.000
_cell.length_c   1.000
_cell.angle_alpha   90.00
_cell.angle_beta   90.00
_cell.angle_gamma   90.00
#
_symmetry.space_group_name_H-M   'P 1'
#
loop_
_entity.id
_entity.type
_entity.pdbx_description
1 polymer ?
#
loop_
_entity_poly.entity_id
_entity_poly.type
_entity_poly.pdbx_seq_one_letter_code
_entity_poly.pdbx_strand_id
1 'polypeptide(L)'
;GSAGAASAASAAMNVFGYNRDAWTINVQTTQARRFQKQQVVLSQGGMFRDDIRHMIGAVVLRQANQIIVATLVLSTIGAYYVEGHLPSSSPRYLTTVYNTCIGCSLIYMILCVLCSMRGNHVAIECQRDMLTMMVRLPIDELAQEVDRVAPGECVAAFERQPLSKVMRLPGVGRLRSSSPKRAASSSRTVEAHPPSNPSDASAESDNGSAMKAELDEELRRSASFIQTMNKRRKAYLVYFDSRQKQWVMLNRCAMGYGLQGVHCLVQAVSYFTVAKYSMQASQRNSANWAAFMVQFLLGLVDAILLFGFNLWAEGSWFAGLVAVFGAIGSQAAFCVCLWCKQHGPSDLSEMICIPLMFFCHLLANAVSAWRTVQFQKGIEEELPDPPQTGSEERDVYYRRMSFRGAEDRPARRRSKKQGRARRSTTCGRRVALSVGDTFAVSAWLLCLVWAGVHSVHKRERVLGAGKARRLRESSSWAPEGLATDSFPSIGVLDHAGLSAYLGTELEDGRRWRAQMEDRLSRVRAALGERRARHGRAVLTEAMGELLANADWGAGLVAPPARLP
;
A
#
# COMPACT_ATOMS: atom_id res chain seq x y z
N GLY A 1 65.93 50.01 37.02
CA GLY A 1 65.36 49.88 35.66
C GLY A 1 65.22 48.43 35.23
N SER A 2 66.33 47.70 35.08
CA SER A 2 66.37 46.32 34.56
C SER A 2 65.57 45.29 35.37
N ALA A 3 65.62 45.33 36.70
CA ALA A 3 64.89 44.39 37.56
C ALA A 3 63.37 44.49 37.43
N GLY A 4 62.83 45.70 37.25
CA GLY A 4 61.40 45.93 37.04
C GLY A 4 60.92 45.37 35.69
N ALA A 5 61.70 45.58 34.62
CA ALA A 5 61.39 45.08 33.28
C ALA A 5 61.38 43.53 33.22
N ALA A 6 62.30 42.86 33.91
CA ALA A 6 62.32 41.39 33.98
C ALA A 6 61.08 40.81 34.68
N SER A 7 60.64 41.43 35.79
CA SER A 7 59.42 40.98 36.49
C SER A 7 58.15 41.19 35.66
N ALA A 8 58.05 42.32 34.94
CA ALA A 8 56.93 42.62 34.06
C ALA A 8 56.88 41.68 32.86
N ALA A 9 58.03 41.32 32.28
CA ALA A 9 58.11 40.36 31.19
C ALA A 9 57.70 38.94 31.64
N SER A 10 58.13 38.50 32.83
CA SER A 10 57.71 37.21 33.38
C SER A 10 56.20 37.16 33.66
N ALA A 11 55.64 38.22 34.26
CA ALA A 11 54.20 38.33 34.47
C ALA A 11 53.43 38.34 33.14
N ALA A 12 53.93 39.06 32.12
CA ALA A 12 53.35 39.10 30.79
C ALA A 12 53.33 37.72 30.11
N MET A 13 54.43 36.96 30.22
CA MET A 13 54.50 35.60 29.67
C MET A 13 53.53 34.63 30.37
N ASN A 14 53.39 34.74 31.70
CA ASN A 14 52.44 33.92 32.45
C ASN A 14 50.98 34.23 32.07
N VAL A 15 50.63 35.52 31.91
CA VAL A 15 49.28 35.94 31.47
C VAL A 15 49.00 35.47 30.04
N PHE A 16 49.98 35.60 29.13
CA PHE A 16 49.87 35.10 27.76
C PHE A 16 49.62 33.58 27.73
N GLY A 17 50.42 32.81 28.48
CA GLY A 17 50.28 31.35 28.59
C GLY A 17 48.90 30.94 29.11
N TYR A 18 48.45 31.56 30.20
CA TYR A 18 47.12 31.33 30.75
C TYR A 18 46.00 31.61 29.74
N ASN A 19 46.06 32.74 29.03
CA ASN A 19 45.03 33.11 28.05
C ASN A 19 45.03 32.20 26.83
N ARG A 20 46.21 31.74 26.38
CA ARG A 20 46.33 30.75 25.30
C ARG A 20 45.70 29.43 25.70
N ASP A 21 45.98 28.94 26.90
CA ASP A 21 45.46 27.67 27.39
C ASP A 21 43.93 27.75 27.62
N ALA A 22 43.46 28.85 28.21
CA ALA A 22 42.03 29.11 28.38
C ALA A 22 41.29 29.22 27.03
N TRP A 23 41.88 29.90 26.04
CA TRP A 23 41.35 29.95 24.68
C TRP A 23 41.30 28.55 24.05
N THR A 24 42.37 27.76 24.20
CA THR A 24 42.45 26.39 23.68
C THR A 24 41.36 25.50 24.28
N ILE A 25 41.14 25.54 25.60
CA ILE A 25 40.06 24.80 26.26
C ILE A 25 38.68 25.27 25.76
N ASN A 26 38.49 26.57 25.57
CA ASN A 26 37.23 27.10 25.04
C ASN A 26 36.97 26.62 23.60
N VAL A 27 38.00 26.57 22.75
CA VAL A 27 37.90 26.01 21.40
C VAL A 27 37.59 24.52 21.46
N GLN A 28 38.30 23.74 22.27
CA GLN A 28 38.06 22.30 22.41
C GLN A 28 36.63 22.00 22.89
N THR A 29 36.13 22.73 23.89
CA THR A 29 34.76 22.56 24.38
C THR A 29 33.71 22.99 23.36
N THR A 30 33.99 24.04 22.57
CA THR A 30 33.12 24.48 21.47
C THR A 30 33.06 23.43 20.35
N GLN A 31 34.20 22.91 19.94
CA GLN A 31 34.31 21.82 18.96
C GLN A 31 33.58 20.56 19.43
N ALA A 32 33.78 20.15 20.69
CA ALA A 32 33.11 18.99 21.27
C ALA A 32 31.58 19.16 21.26
N ARG A 33 31.07 20.34 21.64
CA ARG A 33 29.62 20.64 21.58
C ARG A 33 29.08 20.58 20.16
N ARG A 34 29.82 21.09 19.17
CA ARG A 34 29.41 20.99 17.76
C ARG A 34 29.39 19.55 17.31
N PHE A 35 30.45 18.78 17.56
CA PHE A 35 30.49 17.36 17.20
C PHE A 35 29.30 16.59 17.80
N GLN A 36 28.97 16.82 19.08
CA GLN A 36 27.79 16.23 19.70
C GLN A 36 26.49 16.64 19.00
N LYS A 37 26.30 17.92 18.65
CA LYS A 37 25.13 18.38 17.89
C LYS A 37 25.05 17.68 16.52
N GLN A 38 26.16 17.59 15.80
CA GLN A 38 26.23 16.93 14.49
C GLN A 38 25.90 15.44 14.62
N GLN A 39 26.43 14.76 15.65
CA GLN A 39 26.14 13.35 15.93
C GLN A 39 24.65 13.12 16.23
N VAL A 40 24.01 14.00 17.00
CA VAL A 40 22.56 13.94 17.26
C VAL A 40 21.77 14.10 15.96
N VAL A 41 22.13 15.05 15.09
CA VAL A 41 21.45 15.26 13.80
C VAL A 41 21.62 14.05 12.87
N LEU A 42 22.82 13.49 12.79
CA LEU A 42 23.09 12.27 12.00
C LEU A 42 22.30 11.07 12.55
N SER A 43 22.25 10.90 13.88
CA SER A 43 21.47 9.85 14.55
C SER A 43 19.97 9.99 14.28
N GLN A 44 19.41 11.20 14.36
CA GLN A 44 18.02 11.47 13.99
C GLN A 44 17.74 11.14 12.52
N GLY A 45 18.68 11.48 11.62
CA GLY A 45 18.60 11.10 10.21
C GLY A 45 18.60 9.58 10.00
N GLY A 46 19.42 8.84 10.77
CA GLY A 46 19.44 7.38 10.78
C GLY A 46 18.11 6.78 11.23
N MET A 47 17.63 7.16 12.41
CA MET A 47 16.35 6.70 12.96
C MET A 47 15.19 6.94 12.00
N PHE A 48 15.13 8.12 11.37
CA PHE A 48 14.07 8.43 10.41
C PHE A 48 14.11 7.55 9.15
N ARG A 49 15.31 7.20 8.67
CA ARG A 49 15.46 6.28 7.53
C ARG A 49 14.99 4.87 7.89
N ASP A 50 15.29 4.41 9.09
CA ASP A 50 14.87 3.10 9.58
C ASP A 50 13.36 3.03 9.79
N ASP A 51 12.75 4.09 10.33
CA ASP A 51 11.29 4.20 10.43
C ASP A 51 10.61 4.08 9.05
N ILE A 52 11.14 4.76 8.04
CA ILE A 52 10.62 4.67 6.65
C ILE A 52 10.74 3.24 6.13
N ARG A 53 11.89 2.58 6.33
CA ARG A 53 12.11 1.20 5.90
C ARG A 53 11.17 0.23 6.60
N HIS A 54 11.00 0.34 7.91
CA HIS A 54 10.13 -0.54 8.69
C HIS A 54 8.66 -0.35 8.32
N MET A 55 8.19 0.90 8.25
CA MET A 55 6.80 1.20 7.93
C MET A 55 6.43 0.75 6.52
N ILE A 56 7.26 1.06 5.52
CA ILE A 56 6.99 0.64 4.14
C ILE A 56 7.21 -0.87 3.99
N GLY A 57 8.24 -1.43 4.62
CA GLY A 57 8.52 -2.87 4.62
C GLY A 57 7.36 -3.69 5.16
N ALA A 58 6.71 -3.25 6.26
CA ALA A 58 5.53 -3.90 6.80
C ALA A 58 4.35 -3.91 5.79
N VAL A 59 4.13 -2.81 5.07
CA VAL A 59 3.08 -2.71 4.05
C VAL A 59 3.39 -3.62 2.85
N VAL A 60 4.63 -3.61 2.37
CA VAL A 60 5.09 -4.46 1.26
C VAL A 60 4.92 -5.94 1.62
N LEU A 61 5.29 -6.33 2.84
CA LEU A 61 5.11 -7.70 3.33
C LEU A 61 3.63 -8.10 3.37
N ARG A 62 2.76 -7.23 3.88
CA ARG A 62 1.30 -7.47 3.90
C ARG A 62 0.74 -7.68 2.48
N GLN A 63 1.13 -6.83 1.53
CA GLN A 63 0.68 -6.95 0.14
C GLN A 63 1.25 -8.18 -0.56
N ALA A 64 2.50 -8.56 -0.28
CA ALA A 64 3.09 -9.79 -0.78
C ALA A 64 2.31 -11.03 -0.30
N ASN A 65 1.96 -11.07 0.99
CA ASN A 65 1.13 -12.15 1.55
C ASN A 65 -0.25 -12.19 0.89
N GLN A 66 -0.86 -11.04 0.63
CA GLN A 66 -2.14 -10.96 -0.08
C GLN A 66 -2.05 -11.51 -1.51
N ILE A 67 -0.97 -11.22 -2.24
CA ILE A 67 -0.74 -11.79 -3.58
C ILE A 67 -0.63 -13.32 -3.51
N ILE A 68 0.07 -13.86 -2.50
CA ILE A 68 0.19 -15.32 -2.31
C ILE A 68 -1.19 -15.94 -2.05
N VAL A 69 -1.96 -15.40 -1.10
CA VAL A 69 -3.31 -15.91 -0.81
C VAL A 69 -4.21 -15.81 -2.04
N ALA A 70 -4.17 -14.68 -2.75
CA ALA A 70 -4.98 -14.47 -3.93
C ALA A 70 -4.64 -15.46 -5.06
N THR A 71 -3.36 -15.77 -5.25
CA THR A 71 -2.92 -16.74 -6.27
C THR A 71 -3.28 -18.20 -5.91
N LEU A 72 -3.32 -18.55 -4.62
CA LEU A 72 -3.83 -19.86 -4.17
C LEU A 72 -5.34 -20.01 -4.38
N VAL A 73 -6.11 -18.96 -4.13
CA VAL A 73 -7.54 -18.96 -4.46
C VAL A 73 -7.74 -19.01 -5.98
N LEU A 74 -6.92 -18.28 -6.74
CA LEU A 74 -6.95 -18.28 -8.20
C LEU A 74 -6.65 -19.67 -8.79
N SER A 75 -5.73 -20.44 -8.21
CA SER A 75 -5.48 -21.82 -8.66
C SER A 75 -6.66 -22.74 -8.36
N THR A 76 -7.35 -22.53 -7.24
CA THR A 76 -8.59 -23.25 -6.90
C THR A 76 -9.70 -22.94 -7.90
N ILE A 77 -9.88 -21.66 -8.26
CA ILE A 77 -10.80 -21.23 -9.32
C ILE A 77 -10.44 -21.90 -10.64
N GLY A 78 -9.16 -21.96 -10.99
CA GLY A 78 -8.66 -22.63 -12.20
C GLY A 78 -9.03 -24.11 -12.24
N ALA A 79 -8.91 -24.82 -11.12
CA ALA A 79 -9.30 -26.23 -11.02
C ALA A 79 -10.81 -26.41 -11.25
N TYR A 80 -11.67 -25.60 -10.61
CA TYR A 80 -13.12 -25.64 -10.86
C TYR A 80 -13.50 -25.23 -12.29
N TYR A 81 -12.76 -24.29 -12.89
CA TYR A 81 -13.01 -23.87 -14.26
C TYR A 81 -12.70 -24.96 -15.28
N VAL A 82 -11.64 -25.74 -15.07
CA VAL A 82 -11.19 -26.79 -16.01
C VAL A 82 -11.87 -28.13 -15.73
N GLU A 83 -11.97 -28.56 -14.46
CA GLU A 83 -12.47 -29.89 -14.09
C GLU A 83 -13.94 -29.87 -13.66
N GLY A 84 -14.47 -28.70 -13.26
CA GLY A 84 -15.81 -28.54 -12.73
C GLY A 84 -16.91 -28.56 -13.79
N HIS A 85 -16.81 -29.47 -14.76
CA HIS A 85 -17.86 -29.68 -15.75
C HIS A 85 -19.10 -30.27 -15.07
N LEU A 86 -20.20 -29.54 -15.20
CA LEU A 86 -21.51 -30.02 -14.80
C LEU A 86 -21.97 -31.14 -15.75
N PRO A 87 -22.68 -32.17 -15.26
CA PRO A 87 -23.26 -33.20 -16.12
C PRO A 87 -24.11 -32.58 -17.23
N SER A 88 -24.08 -33.14 -18.43
CA SER A 88 -24.84 -32.65 -19.59
C SER A 88 -26.37 -32.66 -19.36
N SER A 89 -26.85 -33.47 -18.42
CA SER A 89 -28.24 -33.51 -17.94
C SER A 89 -28.62 -32.36 -17.01
N SER A 90 -27.66 -31.51 -16.60
CA SER A 90 -27.92 -30.41 -15.68
C SER A 90 -28.82 -29.36 -16.34
N PRO A 91 -29.74 -28.74 -15.59
CA PRO A 91 -30.54 -27.64 -16.12
C PRO A 91 -29.66 -26.50 -16.67
N ARG A 92 -30.04 -25.94 -17.82
CA ARG A 92 -29.28 -24.88 -18.48
C ARG A 92 -29.05 -23.66 -17.57
N TYR A 93 -30.07 -23.25 -16.81
CA TYR A 93 -29.95 -22.11 -15.89
C TYR A 93 -28.86 -22.33 -14.84
N LEU A 94 -28.72 -23.55 -14.31
CA LEU A 94 -27.72 -23.89 -13.29
C LEU A 94 -26.30 -23.80 -13.88
N THR A 95 -26.15 -24.26 -15.12
CA THR A 95 -24.90 -24.14 -15.87
C THR A 95 -24.53 -22.68 -16.13
N THR A 96 -25.51 -21.85 -16.51
CA THR A 96 -25.30 -20.41 -16.70
C THR A 96 -24.86 -19.74 -15.40
N VAL A 97 -25.57 -19.96 -14.29
CA VAL A 97 -25.21 -19.36 -13.00
C VAL A 97 -23.83 -19.80 -12.54
N TYR A 98 -23.53 -21.10 -12.62
CA TYR A 98 -22.22 -21.64 -12.27
C TYR A 98 -21.09 -20.97 -13.07
N ASN A 99 -21.23 -20.93 -14.40
CA ASN A 99 -20.24 -20.34 -15.30
C ASN A 99 -20.07 -18.82 -15.09
N THR A 100 -21.16 -18.11 -14.82
CA THR A 100 -21.10 -16.68 -14.50
C THR A 100 -20.41 -16.44 -13.16
N CYS A 101 -20.74 -17.20 -12.10
CA CYS A 101 -20.11 -17.09 -10.80
C CYS A 101 -18.60 -17.38 -10.87
N ILE A 102 -18.19 -18.49 -11.50
CA ILE A 102 -16.75 -18.84 -11.61
C ILE A 102 -15.99 -17.82 -12.49
N GLY A 103 -16.62 -17.31 -13.55
CA GLY A 103 -16.05 -16.27 -14.41
C GLY A 103 -15.86 -14.94 -13.68
N CYS A 104 -16.88 -14.48 -12.94
CA CYS A 104 -16.77 -13.29 -12.09
C CYS A 104 -15.69 -13.48 -11.02
N SER A 105 -15.64 -14.64 -10.38
CA SER A 105 -14.62 -14.97 -9.39
C SER A 105 -13.21 -14.83 -9.97
N LEU A 106 -12.97 -15.39 -11.17
CA LEU A 106 -11.69 -15.30 -11.87
C LEU A 106 -11.27 -13.85 -12.12
N ILE A 107 -12.18 -13.03 -12.66
CA ILE A 107 -11.90 -11.62 -12.98
C ILE A 107 -11.59 -10.82 -11.71
N TYR A 108 -12.39 -10.97 -10.66
CA TYR A 108 -12.17 -10.30 -9.39
C TYR A 108 -10.84 -10.69 -8.74
N MET A 109 -10.46 -11.96 -8.80
CA MET A 109 -9.17 -12.41 -8.27
C MET A 109 -7.99 -11.87 -9.07
N ILE A 110 -8.10 -11.76 -10.40
CA ILE A 110 -7.07 -11.11 -11.22
C ILE A 110 -6.94 -9.62 -10.85
N LEU A 111 -8.05 -8.90 -10.69
CA LEU A 111 -8.05 -7.50 -10.26
C LEU A 111 -7.45 -7.32 -8.86
N CYS A 112 -7.74 -8.24 -7.93
CA CYS A 112 -7.13 -8.29 -6.61
C CYS A 112 -5.59 -8.37 -6.69
N VAL A 113 -5.07 -9.29 -7.52
CA VAL A 113 -3.62 -9.45 -7.72
C VAL A 113 -3.01 -8.19 -8.35
N LEU A 114 -3.62 -7.64 -9.41
CA LEU A 114 -3.13 -6.44 -10.09
C LEU A 114 -3.10 -5.22 -9.15
N CYS A 115 -4.15 -5.01 -8.37
CA CYS A 115 -4.21 -3.93 -7.38
C CYS A 115 -3.14 -4.10 -6.29
N SER A 116 -2.95 -5.33 -5.79
CA SER A 116 -1.92 -5.63 -4.80
C SER A 116 -0.51 -5.39 -5.34
N MET A 117 -0.22 -5.84 -6.57
CA MET A 117 1.06 -5.61 -7.24
C MET A 117 1.32 -4.12 -7.46
N ARG A 118 0.30 -3.37 -7.90
CA ARG A 118 0.45 -1.92 -8.09
C ARG A 118 0.65 -1.19 -6.76
N GLY A 119 -0.07 -1.58 -5.72
CA GLY A 119 0.11 -1.06 -4.36
C GLY A 119 1.55 -1.26 -3.89
N ASN A 120 2.10 -2.45 -4.10
CA ASN A 120 3.47 -2.79 -3.73
C ASN A 120 4.49 -1.94 -4.50
N HIS A 121 4.32 -1.82 -5.82
CA HIS A 121 5.18 -0.98 -6.63
C HIS A 121 5.17 0.50 -6.20
N VAL A 122 4.01 1.05 -5.86
CA VAL A 122 3.89 2.44 -5.38
C VAL A 122 4.56 2.62 -4.00
N ALA A 123 4.46 1.63 -3.12
CA ALA A 123 5.14 1.64 -1.83
C ALA A 123 6.68 1.60 -1.99
N ILE A 124 7.20 0.71 -2.84
CA ILE A 124 8.64 0.62 -3.15
C ILE A 124 9.15 1.91 -3.80
N GLU A 125 8.41 2.48 -4.77
CA GLU A 125 8.72 3.78 -5.35
C GLU A 125 8.83 4.86 -4.25
N CYS A 126 7.87 4.91 -3.33
CA CYS A 126 7.89 5.87 -2.23
C CYS A 126 9.11 5.69 -1.33
N GLN A 127 9.43 4.46 -0.93
CA GLN A 127 10.61 4.17 -0.12
C GLN A 127 11.89 4.63 -0.82
N ARG A 128 12.06 4.27 -2.10
CA ARG A 128 13.20 4.69 -2.90
C ARG A 128 13.29 6.21 -2.97
N ASP A 129 12.20 6.88 -3.33
CA ASP A 129 12.18 8.34 -3.48
C ASP A 129 12.46 9.03 -2.14
N MET A 130 11.89 8.53 -1.04
CA MET A 130 12.13 9.05 0.30
C MET A 130 13.60 8.88 0.71
N LEU A 131 14.17 7.69 0.55
CA LEU A 131 15.54 7.40 0.99
C LEU A 131 16.63 8.05 0.12
N THR A 132 16.35 8.29 -1.17
CA THR A 132 17.34 8.81 -2.13
C THR A 132 17.23 10.31 -2.38
N MET A 133 16.02 10.87 -2.33
CA MET A 133 15.77 12.27 -2.71
C MET A 133 15.43 13.16 -1.52
N MET A 134 14.72 12.61 -0.53
CA MET A 134 14.15 13.41 0.56
C MET A 134 15.02 13.34 1.81
N VAL A 135 15.41 12.14 2.24
CA VAL A 135 16.18 11.90 3.47
C VAL A 135 17.66 11.75 3.14
N ARG A 136 18.21 12.77 2.48
CA ARG A 136 19.66 12.91 2.39
C ARG A 136 20.17 13.47 3.72
N LEU A 137 21.22 12.84 4.25
CA LEU A 137 21.95 13.40 5.38
C LEU A 137 22.49 14.78 4.93
N PRO A 138 22.42 15.82 5.76
CA PRO A 138 22.90 17.16 5.42
C PRO A 138 24.44 17.23 5.46
N ILE A 139 25.13 16.26 4.84
CA ILE A 139 26.60 16.11 4.88
C ILE A 139 27.26 17.36 4.28
N ASP A 140 26.73 17.87 3.16
CA ASP A 140 27.30 19.07 2.52
C ASP A 140 27.14 20.32 3.38
N GLU A 141 26.03 20.43 4.13
CA GLU A 141 25.77 21.57 5.01
C GLU A 141 26.66 21.49 6.26
N LEU A 142 26.80 20.28 6.82
CA LEU A 142 27.69 20.00 7.95
C LEU A 142 29.15 20.21 7.58
N ALA A 143 29.58 19.78 6.39
CA ALA A 143 30.93 19.98 5.88
C ALA A 143 31.21 21.47 5.66
N GLN A 144 30.29 22.21 5.02
CA GLN A 144 30.42 23.66 4.86
C GLN A 144 30.45 24.40 6.20
N GLU A 145 29.72 23.94 7.21
CA GLU A 145 29.78 24.49 8.56
C GLU A 145 31.16 24.27 9.18
N VAL A 146 31.73 23.06 9.06
CA VAL A 146 33.07 22.75 9.55
C VAL A 146 34.12 23.62 8.84
N ASP A 147 34.09 23.68 7.51
CA ASP A 147 35.03 24.48 6.70
C ASP A 147 34.92 25.98 7.00
N ARG A 148 33.72 26.48 7.26
CA ARG A 148 33.48 27.89 7.59
C ARG A 148 34.06 28.26 8.94
N VAL A 149 34.03 27.36 9.92
CA VAL A 149 34.48 27.68 11.28
C VAL A 149 35.93 27.28 11.55
N ALA A 150 36.50 26.36 10.77
CA ALA A 150 37.90 25.94 10.88
C ALA A 150 38.92 27.09 10.97
N PRO A 151 38.80 28.20 10.19
CA PRO A 151 39.75 29.32 10.28
C PRO A 151 39.66 30.13 11.57
N GLY A 152 38.51 30.09 12.27
CA GLY A 152 38.31 30.81 13.54
C GLY A 152 38.72 29.99 14.77
N GLU A 153 38.86 28.68 14.61
CA GLU A 153 39.16 27.72 15.68
C GLU A 153 40.55 27.11 15.61
N CYS A 154 41.38 27.55 14.66
CA CYS A 154 42.77 27.12 14.59
C CYS A 154 43.64 27.95 15.55
N VAL A 155 44.74 27.36 16.05
CA VAL A 155 45.69 28.08 16.92
C VAL A 155 46.20 29.37 16.26
N ALA A 156 46.37 29.37 14.94
CA ALA A 156 46.72 30.57 14.18
C ALA A 156 45.67 31.70 14.31
N ALA A 157 44.40 31.39 14.58
CA ALA A 157 43.37 32.39 14.85
C ALA A 157 43.64 33.13 16.17
N PHE A 158 44.15 32.44 17.19
CA PHE A 158 44.59 33.07 18.44
C PHE A 158 45.78 34.00 18.21
N GLU A 159 46.77 33.56 17.44
CA GLU A 159 47.97 34.36 17.10
C GLU A 159 47.64 35.62 16.30
N ARG A 160 46.55 35.60 15.52
CA ARG A 160 46.05 36.76 14.77
C ARG A 160 45.24 37.74 15.62
N GLN A 161 44.93 37.42 16.89
CA GLN A 161 44.20 38.34 17.75
C GLN A 161 45.09 39.51 18.18
N PRO A 162 44.54 40.73 18.32
CA PRO A 162 45.32 41.86 18.80
C PRO A 162 45.83 41.58 20.23
N LEU A 163 47.08 41.98 20.50
CA LEU A 163 47.75 41.81 21.80
C LEU A 163 46.89 42.28 22.98
N SER A 164 46.06 43.31 22.80
CA SER A 164 45.13 43.80 23.82
C SER A 164 44.06 42.78 24.25
N LYS A 165 43.63 41.89 23.34
CA LYS A 165 42.72 40.77 23.66
C LYS A 165 43.49 39.59 24.27
N VAL A 166 44.68 39.33 23.74
CA VAL A 166 45.54 38.22 24.18
C VAL A 166 46.07 38.45 25.61
N MET A 167 46.27 39.70 26.02
CA MET A 167 46.83 40.06 27.34
C MET A 167 45.76 40.42 28.39
N ARG A 168 44.49 40.02 28.21
CA ARG A 168 43.44 40.30 29.20
C ARG A 168 43.69 39.57 30.51
N LEU A 169 43.73 40.30 31.62
CA LEU A 169 43.82 39.71 32.94
C LEU A 169 42.49 39.02 33.31
N PRO A 170 42.49 37.73 33.69
CA PRO A 170 41.29 37.06 34.16
C PRO A 170 40.70 37.80 35.37
N GLY A 171 39.36 37.93 35.40
CA GLY A 171 38.62 38.59 36.49
C GLY A 171 38.53 40.13 36.40
N VAL A 172 39.50 40.83 35.79
CA VAL A 172 39.49 42.30 35.70
C VAL A 172 38.33 42.82 34.84
N GLY A 173 37.95 42.08 33.81
CA GLY A 173 36.77 42.40 32.99
C GLY A 173 35.44 42.39 33.76
N ARG A 174 35.34 41.57 34.82
CA ARG A 174 34.13 41.50 35.68
C ARG A 174 34.06 42.66 36.68
N LEU A 175 35.21 43.11 37.17
CA LEU A 175 35.31 44.27 38.06
C LEU A 175 34.99 45.60 37.35
N ARG A 176 35.29 45.66 36.05
CA ARG A 176 35.03 46.87 35.25
C ARG A 176 33.57 47.01 34.82
N SER A 177 32.81 45.92 34.72
CA SER A 177 31.40 45.94 34.30
C SER A 177 30.40 46.18 35.44
N SER A 178 30.86 46.23 36.70
CA SER A 178 29.98 46.33 37.86
C SER A 178 29.76 47.76 38.37
N SER A 179 30.11 48.82 37.62
CA SER A 179 29.65 50.16 37.98
C SER A 179 28.12 50.20 37.91
N PRO A 180 27.40 50.30 39.06
CA PRO A 180 25.95 50.36 39.05
C PRO A 180 25.58 51.66 38.35
N LYS A 181 25.12 51.55 37.10
CA LYS A 181 24.55 52.68 36.38
C LYS A 181 23.28 53.05 37.15
N ARG A 182 23.45 54.00 38.06
CA ARG A 182 22.47 54.57 38.97
C ARG A 182 21.21 54.83 38.16
N ALA A 183 20.18 54.02 38.39
CA ALA A 183 18.83 54.21 37.88
C ALA A 183 18.22 55.45 38.58
N ALA A 184 18.80 56.62 38.31
CA ALA A 184 18.25 57.89 38.70
C ALA A 184 17.30 58.34 37.58
N SER A 185 16.04 58.02 37.79
CA SER A 185 14.88 58.88 37.54
C SER A 185 15.17 60.17 36.75
N SER A 186 14.64 60.26 35.53
CA SER A 186 14.20 61.56 35.01
C SER A 186 12.88 61.37 34.27
N SER A 187 11.81 61.51 35.04
CA SER A 187 10.53 62.00 34.55
C SER A 187 10.69 63.51 34.35
N ARG A 188 10.72 64.00 33.11
CA ARG A 188 10.20 65.34 32.75
C ARG A 188 10.11 65.58 31.24
N THR A 189 8.87 65.63 30.79
CA THR A 189 8.21 66.72 30.04
C THR A 189 9.08 67.66 29.17
N VAL A 190 8.76 67.66 27.87
CA VAL A 190 8.62 68.80 26.93
C VAL A 190 9.52 70.02 27.14
N GLU A 191 10.48 70.24 26.22
CA GLU A 191 10.59 71.50 25.46
C GLU A 191 11.61 71.37 24.31
N ALA A 192 11.26 71.98 23.18
CA ALA A 192 12.05 71.97 21.96
C ALA A 192 13.22 72.95 22.04
N HIS A 193 14.45 72.42 22.02
CA HIS A 193 15.65 73.19 21.68
C HIS A 193 16.62 72.33 20.84
N PRO A 194 17.32 72.92 19.85
CA PRO A 194 18.25 72.19 19.00
C PRO A 194 19.59 72.00 19.73
N PRO A 195 20.20 70.80 19.71
CA PRO A 195 21.43 70.54 20.43
C PRO A 195 22.66 70.94 19.62
N SER A 196 23.53 71.72 20.26
CA SER A 196 24.95 71.86 19.95
C SER A 196 25.72 70.62 20.38
N ASN A 197 26.71 70.24 19.56
CA ASN A 197 27.60 69.09 19.71
C ASN A 197 28.34 69.05 21.06
N PRO A 198 28.34 67.89 21.74
CA PRO A 198 29.43 67.46 22.60
C PRO A 198 30.13 66.25 21.96
N SER A 199 31.26 66.51 21.32
CA SER A 199 32.26 65.51 20.98
C SER A 199 33.07 65.13 22.24
N ASP A 200 33.55 63.88 22.25
CA ASP A 200 34.67 63.40 23.05
C ASP A 200 34.40 63.03 24.53
N ALA A 201 33.85 61.83 24.75
CA ALA A 201 34.30 60.87 25.79
C ALA A 201 33.32 59.70 25.96
N SER A 202 33.40 58.64 25.14
CA SER A 202 32.77 57.35 25.44
C SER A 202 33.21 56.20 24.51
N ALA A 203 34.51 55.88 24.47
CA ALA A 203 35.04 54.82 23.60
C ALA A 203 35.19 53.42 24.26
N GLU A 204 34.86 53.22 25.54
CA GLU A 204 35.26 51.99 26.27
C GLU A 204 34.13 51.03 26.70
N SER A 205 32.88 51.25 26.25
CA SER A 205 31.74 50.35 26.58
C SER A 205 31.43 49.26 25.52
N ASP A 206 32.27 49.07 24.50
CA ASP A 206 31.87 48.32 23.30
C ASP A 206 32.23 46.81 23.32
N ASN A 207 32.98 46.34 24.32
CA ASN A 207 33.40 44.92 24.33
C ASN A 207 32.30 43.93 24.77
N GLY A 208 31.31 44.38 25.55
CA GLY A 208 30.17 43.54 25.93
C GLY A 208 29.12 43.41 24.82
N SER A 209 29.04 44.42 23.94
CA SER A 209 28.12 44.41 22.79
C SER A 209 28.53 43.34 21.78
N ALA A 210 29.83 43.18 21.52
CA ALA A 210 30.37 42.24 20.56
C ALA A 210 30.11 40.76 20.92
N MET A 211 30.34 40.37 22.18
CA MET A 211 30.09 38.98 22.62
C MET A 211 28.60 38.63 22.59
N LYS A 212 27.74 39.58 22.98
CA LYS A 212 26.29 39.39 22.90
C LYS A 212 25.83 39.28 21.43
N ALA A 213 26.36 40.12 20.55
CA ALA A 213 26.05 40.07 19.12
C ALA A 213 26.48 38.74 18.47
N GLU A 214 27.63 38.18 18.84
CA GLU A 214 28.10 36.88 18.34
C GLU A 214 27.18 35.73 18.80
N LEU A 215 26.78 35.73 20.08
CA LEU A 215 25.84 34.74 20.62
C LEU A 215 24.46 34.84 19.96
N ASP A 216 23.93 36.06 19.81
CA ASP A 216 22.64 36.32 19.15
C ASP A 216 22.67 35.85 17.68
N GLU A 217 23.80 36.04 17.00
CA GLU A 217 23.99 35.57 15.63
C GLU A 217 24.11 34.02 15.55
N GLU A 218 24.79 33.37 16.50
CA GLU A 218 24.84 31.90 16.57
C GLU A 218 23.44 31.30 16.84
N LEU A 219 22.66 31.93 17.74
CA LEU A 219 21.27 31.56 18.01
C LEU A 219 20.41 31.74 16.76
N ARG A 220 20.58 32.86 16.03
CA ARG A 220 19.85 33.13 14.78
C ARG A 220 20.17 32.11 13.69
N ARG A 221 21.44 31.72 13.54
CA ARG A 221 21.86 30.65 12.61
C ARG A 221 21.27 29.30 12.98
N SER A 222 21.33 28.94 14.27
CA SER A 222 20.75 27.70 14.79
C SER A 222 19.23 27.65 14.56
N ALA A 223 18.52 28.75 14.81
CA ALA A 223 17.08 28.87 14.57
C ALA A 223 16.75 28.75 13.08
N SER A 224 17.52 29.39 12.20
CA SER A 224 17.35 29.31 10.74
C SER A 224 17.57 27.88 10.23
N PHE A 225 18.58 27.17 10.74
CA PHE A 225 18.84 25.77 10.41
C PHE A 225 17.67 24.87 10.84
N ILE A 226 17.21 25.01 12.09
CA ILE A 226 16.05 24.26 12.61
C ILE A 226 14.80 24.56 11.79
N GLN A 227 14.56 25.81 11.41
CA GLN A 227 13.43 26.20 10.58
C GLN A 227 13.51 25.56 9.18
N THR A 228 14.70 25.51 8.59
CA THR A 228 14.95 24.87 7.30
C THR A 228 14.68 23.36 7.37
N MET A 229 15.17 22.69 8.42
CA MET A 229 14.92 21.27 8.68
C MET A 229 13.44 20.99 8.91
N ASN A 230 12.73 21.84 9.67
CA ASN A 230 11.29 21.70 9.89
C ASN A 230 10.48 21.92 8.60
N LYS A 231 10.90 22.87 7.75
CA LYS A 231 10.27 23.08 6.43
C LYS A 231 10.45 21.85 5.54
N ARG A 232 11.65 21.28 5.49
CA ARG A 232 11.95 20.02 4.79
C ARG A 232 11.10 18.86 5.33
N ARG A 233 11.07 18.67 6.65
CA ARG A 233 10.25 17.66 7.34
C ARG A 233 8.78 17.75 6.95
N LYS A 234 8.19 18.95 6.97
CA LYS A 234 6.79 19.17 6.56
C LYS A 234 6.57 18.75 5.11
N ALA A 235 7.47 19.13 4.19
CA ALA A 235 7.38 18.73 2.79
C ALA A 235 7.45 17.20 2.62
N TYR A 236 8.28 16.51 3.43
CA TYR A 236 8.38 15.05 3.42
C TYR A 236 7.10 14.38 3.92
N LEU A 237 6.53 14.84 5.02
CA LEU A 237 5.29 14.30 5.56
C LEU A 237 4.13 14.44 4.58
N VAL A 238 4.03 15.58 3.90
CA VAL A 238 3.01 15.79 2.85
C VAL A 238 3.22 14.84 1.67
N TYR A 239 4.46 14.65 1.21
CA TYR A 239 4.76 13.71 0.14
C TYR A 239 4.46 12.26 0.54
N PHE A 240 4.85 11.88 1.76
CA PHE A 240 4.65 10.55 2.31
C PHE A 240 3.15 10.25 2.47
N ASP A 241 2.38 11.14 3.10
CA ASP A 241 0.92 10.99 3.27
C ASP A 241 0.20 10.84 1.92
N SER A 242 0.59 11.66 0.93
CA SER A 242 0.02 11.58 -0.41
C SER A 242 0.29 10.23 -1.09
N ARG A 243 1.49 9.68 -0.96
CA ARG A 243 1.80 8.35 -1.49
C ARG A 243 1.13 7.25 -0.66
N GLN A 244 1.05 7.43 0.66
CA GLN A 244 0.42 6.50 1.58
C GLN A 244 -1.03 6.26 1.24
N LYS A 245 -1.78 7.33 1.05
CA LYS A 245 -3.17 7.27 0.58
C LYS A 245 -3.30 6.44 -0.70
N GLN A 246 -2.37 6.56 -1.65
CA GLN A 246 -2.42 5.80 -2.90
C GLN A 246 -2.23 4.29 -2.71
N TRP A 247 -1.22 3.84 -1.95
CA TRP A 247 -1.05 2.39 -1.77
C TRP A 247 -2.07 1.80 -0.80
N VAL A 248 -2.55 2.57 0.19
CA VAL A 248 -3.65 2.17 1.09
C VAL A 248 -4.94 2.00 0.30
N MET A 249 -5.24 2.91 -0.63
CA MET A 249 -6.36 2.79 -1.56
C MET A 249 -6.28 1.48 -2.35
N LEU A 250 -5.15 1.24 -3.02
CA LEU A 250 -4.95 0.05 -3.84
C LEU A 250 -5.07 -1.24 -3.00
N ASN A 251 -4.60 -1.21 -1.75
CA ASN A 251 -4.75 -2.30 -0.81
C ASN A 251 -6.23 -2.54 -0.43
N ARG A 252 -7.00 -1.47 -0.18
CA ARG A 252 -8.44 -1.56 0.10
C ARG A 252 -9.20 -2.12 -1.10
N CYS A 253 -8.94 -1.62 -2.30
CA CYS A 253 -9.52 -2.16 -3.54
C CYS A 253 -9.15 -3.63 -3.75
N ALA A 254 -7.88 -3.99 -3.55
CA ALA A 254 -7.43 -5.38 -3.66
C ALA A 254 -8.18 -6.30 -2.69
N MET A 255 -8.33 -5.89 -1.43
CA MET A 255 -9.10 -6.67 -0.45
C MET A 255 -10.57 -6.81 -0.85
N GLY A 256 -11.21 -5.72 -1.32
CA GLY A 256 -12.58 -5.76 -1.80
C GLY A 256 -12.77 -6.72 -2.97
N TYR A 257 -11.92 -6.64 -4.00
CA TYR A 257 -11.95 -7.57 -5.13
C TYR A 257 -11.63 -9.01 -4.71
N GLY A 258 -10.70 -9.22 -3.79
CA GLY A 258 -10.39 -10.56 -3.27
C GLY A 258 -11.59 -11.19 -2.58
N LEU A 259 -12.29 -10.44 -1.74
CA LEU A 259 -13.48 -10.91 -1.02
C LEU A 259 -14.65 -11.15 -1.99
N GLN A 260 -14.87 -10.27 -2.96
CA GLN A 260 -15.88 -10.48 -3.99
C GLN A 260 -15.57 -11.71 -4.85
N GLY A 261 -14.30 -11.94 -5.17
CA GLY A 261 -13.85 -13.14 -5.87
C GLY A 261 -14.16 -14.41 -5.08
N VAL A 262 -13.87 -14.42 -3.77
CA VAL A 262 -14.18 -15.56 -2.88
C VAL A 262 -15.69 -15.76 -2.74
N HIS A 263 -16.48 -14.70 -2.60
CA HIS A 263 -17.95 -14.75 -2.59
C HIS A 263 -18.48 -15.47 -3.83
N CYS A 264 -18.08 -15.03 -5.03
CA CYS A 264 -18.48 -15.67 -6.28
C CYS A 264 -18.00 -17.13 -6.39
N LEU A 265 -16.82 -17.46 -5.84
CA LEU A 265 -16.32 -18.85 -5.79
C LEU A 265 -17.19 -19.72 -4.88
N VAL A 266 -17.51 -19.26 -3.67
CA VAL A 266 -18.34 -20.01 -2.71
C VAL A 266 -19.70 -20.31 -3.32
N GLN A 267 -20.30 -19.32 -3.99
CA GLN A 267 -21.54 -19.47 -4.74
C GLN A 267 -21.41 -20.50 -5.88
N ALA A 268 -20.33 -20.44 -6.67
CA ALA A 268 -20.07 -21.41 -7.74
C ALA A 268 -19.93 -22.84 -7.20
N VAL A 269 -19.16 -23.05 -6.13
CA VAL A 269 -18.99 -24.36 -5.47
C VAL A 269 -20.32 -24.86 -4.92
N SER A 270 -21.11 -23.97 -4.33
CA SER A 270 -22.46 -24.24 -3.86
C SER A 270 -23.36 -24.76 -5.00
N TYR A 271 -23.39 -24.10 -6.17
CA TYR A 271 -24.13 -24.59 -7.33
C TYR A 271 -23.58 -25.90 -7.89
N PHE A 272 -22.26 -26.07 -7.93
CA PHE A 272 -21.62 -27.29 -8.39
C PHE A 272 -21.96 -28.50 -7.53
N THR A 273 -21.86 -28.35 -6.20
CA THR A 273 -22.17 -29.43 -5.25
C THR A 273 -23.63 -29.85 -5.34
N VAL A 274 -24.55 -28.88 -5.40
CA VAL A 274 -25.97 -29.21 -5.57
C VAL A 274 -26.24 -29.89 -6.92
N ALA A 275 -25.62 -29.45 -8.01
CA ALA A 275 -25.76 -30.13 -9.29
C ALA A 275 -25.32 -31.59 -9.18
N LYS A 276 -24.15 -31.85 -8.61
CA LYS A 276 -23.63 -33.22 -8.43
C LYS A 276 -24.55 -34.07 -7.55
N TYR A 277 -24.96 -33.57 -6.38
CA TYR A 277 -25.81 -34.31 -5.46
C TYR A 277 -27.22 -34.52 -6.01
N SER A 278 -27.86 -33.50 -6.58
CA SER A 278 -29.23 -33.63 -7.11
C SER A 278 -29.31 -34.57 -8.32
N MET A 279 -28.28 -34.61 -9.17
CA MET A 279 -28.22 -35.52 -10.31
C MET A 279 -27.98 -36.98 -9.86
N GLN A 280 -27.10 -37.20 -8.88
CA GLN A 280 -26.88 -38.54 -8.31
C GLN A 280 -28.05 -39.02 -7.45
N ALA A 281 -28.73 -38.11 -6.76
CA ALA A 281 -29.88 -38.38 -5.89
C ALA A 281 -31.12 -38.85 -6.65
N SER A 282 -31.20 -38.64 -7.97
CA SER A 282 -32.28 -39.19 -8.79
C SER A 282 -32.41 -40.72 -8.66
N GLN A 283 -31.38 -41.41 -8.15
CA GLN A 283 -31.45 -42.85 -7.82
C GLN A 283 -31.72 -43.16 -6.34
N ARG A 284 -31.54 -42.20 -5.40
CA ARG A 284 -31.74 -42.41 -3.95
C ARG A 284 -32.26 -41.13 -3.27
N ASN A 285 -33.50 -41.18 -2.80
CA ASN A 285 -34.18 -40.09 -2.07
C ASN A 285 -33.39 -39.53 -0.87
N SER A 286 -32.44 -40.29 -0.32
CA SER A 286 -31.63 -39.88 0.83
C SER A 286 -30.50 -38.90 0.52
N ALA A 287 -30.24 -38.50 -0.73
CA ALA A 287 -29.14 -37.58 -1.04
C ALA A 287 -29.54 -36.09 -1.14
N ASN A 288 -30.84 -35.76 -1.16
CA ASN A 288 -31.30 -34.37 -1.31
C ASN A 288 -31.09 -33.52 -0.05
N TRP A 289 -31.21 -34.11 1.14
CA TRP A 289 -30.96 -33.39 2.39
C TRP A 289 -29.49 -32.96 2.51
N ALA A 290 -28.56 -33.79 2.02
CA ALA A 290 -27.14 -33.48 2.04
C ALA A 290 -26.81 -32.27 1.15
N ALA A 291 -27.40 -32.21 -0.05
CA ALA A 291 -27.29 -31.06 -0.94
C ALA A 291 -27.78 -29.78 -0.26
N PHE A 292 -28.93 -29.83 0.40
CA PHE A 292 -29.50 -28.69 1.14
C PHE A 292 -28.62 -28.25 2.31
N MET A 293 -28.07 -29.20 3.07
CA MET A 293 -27.16 -28.89 4.19
C MET A 293 -25.84 -28.25 3.71
N VAL A 294 -25.24 -28.78 2.64
CA VAL A 294 -24.04 -28.19 2.05
C VAL A 294 -24.31 -26.77 1.55
N GLN A 295 -25.46 -26.58 0.88
CA GLN A 295 -25.91 -25.27 0.40
C GLN A 295 -26.10 -24.27 1.55
N PHE A 296 -26.75 -24.70 2.63
CA PHE A 296 -26.97 -23.88 3.82
C PHE A 296 -25.66 -23.48 4.48
N LEU A 297 -24.72 -24.43 4.68
CA LEU A 297 -23.43 -24.15 5.28
C LEU A 297 -22.58 -23.19 4.44
N LEU A 298 -22.53 -23.39 3.12
CA LEU A 298 -21.81 -22.49 2.21
C LEU A 298 -22.47 -21.11 2.14
N GLY A 299 -23.81 -21.05 2.13
CA GLY A 299 -24.55 -19.79 2.21
C GLY A 299 -24.32 -19.03 3.52
N LEU A 300 -24.19 -19.74 4.64
CA LEU A 300 -23.85 -19.13 5.94
C LEU A 300 -22.42 -18.58 5.94
N VAL A 301 -21.45 -19.33 5.42
CA VAL A 301 -20.07 -18.86 5.26
C VAL A 301 -20.05 -17.61 4.38
N ASP A 302 -20.78 -17.62 3.28
CA ASP A 302 -20.86 -16.48 2.36
C ASP A 302 -21.49 -15.24 3.01
N ALA A 303 -22.58 -15.42 3.75
CA ALA A 303 -23.22 -14.35 4.52
C ALA A 303 -22.26 -13.74 5.55
N ILE A 304 -21.51 -14.57 6.28
CA ILE A 304 -20.52 -14.10 7.26
C ILE A 304 -19.40 -13.31 6.57
N LEU A 305 -18.90 -13.81 5.43
CA LEU A 305 -17.85 -13.14 4.65
C LEU A 305 -18.33 -11.76 4.14
N LEU A 306 -19.52 -11.69 3.56
CA LEU A 306 -20.11 -10.45 3.07
C LEU A 306 -20.40 -9.46 4.21
N PHE A 307 -20.92 -9.94 5.33
CA PHE A 307 -21.17 -9.10 6.49
C PHE A 307 -19.86 -8.54 7.07
N GLY A 308 -18.88 -9.40 7.29
CA GLY A 308 -17.55 -9.02 7.77
C GLY A 308 -16.86 -8.03 6.84
N PHE A 309 -16.98 -8.21 5.52
CA PHE A 309 -16.47 -7.26 4.54
C PHE A 309 -17.13 -5.88 4.68
N ASN A 310 -18.46 -5.84 4.75
CA ASN A 310 -19.19 -4.57 4.84
C ASN A 310 -18.93 -3.84 6.16
N LEU A 311 -18.72 -4.56 7.26
CA LEU A 311 -18.30 -3.98 8.54
C LEU A 311 -16.87 -3.45 8.48
N TRP A 312 -15.94 -4.22 7.90
CA TRP A 312 -14.55 -3.82 7.76
C TRP A 312 -14.39 -2.55 6.92
N ALA A 313 -15.23 -2.40 5.90
CA ALA A 313 -15.14 -1.33 4.93
C ALA A 313 -15.73 0.01 5.43
N GLU A 314 -15.77 0.24 6.75
CA GLU A 314 -16.26 1.47 7.41
C GLU A 314 -17.66 1.90 6.93
N GLY A 315 -18.47 0.94 6.46
CA GLY A 315 -19.71 1.21 5.76
C GLY A 315 -20.93 1.28 6.66
N SER A 316 -21.98 1.98 6.19
CA SER A 316 -23.35 1.83 6.70
C SER A 316 -23.72 0.34 6.78
N TRP A 317 -24.03 -0.11 8.01
CA TRP A 317 -24.53 -1.45 8.34
C TRP A 317 -25.68 -1.89 7.44
N PHE A 318 -26.50 -0.94 6.96
CA PHE A 318 -27.62 -1.18 6.07
C PHE A 318 -27.18 -1.81 4.73
N ALA A 319 -26.11 -1.31 4.10
CA ALA A 319 -25.66 -1.92 2.84
C ALA A 319 -25.10 -3.33 3.07
N GLY A 320 -24.50 -3.57 4.24
CA GLY A 320 -24.09 -4.91 4.66
C GLY A 320 -25.28 -5.85 4.76
N LEU A 321 -26.38 -5.41 5.38
CA LEU A 321 -27.61 -6.19 5.41
C LEU A 321 -28.18 -6.45 4.02
N VAL A 322 -28.26 -5.44 3.15
CA VAL A 322 -28.77 -5.62 1.78
C VAL A 322 -27.91 -6.65 1.01
N ALA A 323 -26.59 -6.60 1.14
CA ALA A 323 -25.69 -7.57 0.51
C ALA A 323 -25.90 -8.99 1.06
N VAL A 324 -26.02 -9.14 2.39
CA VAL A 324 -26.29 -10.42 3.06
C VAL A 324 -27.65 -10.98 2.66
N PHE A 325 -28.71 -10.16 2.65
CA PHE A 325 -30.03 -10.56 2.17
C PHE A 325 -30.02 -10.93 0.69
N GLY A 326 -29.22 -10.26 -0.13
CA GLY A 326 -28.98 -10.66 -1.52
C GLY A 326 -28.36 -12.05 -1.62
N ALA A 327 -27.28 -12.31 -0.88
CA ALA A 327 -26.62 -13.62 -0.87
C ALA A 327 -27.53 -14.74 -0.34
N ILE A 328 -28.13 -14.56 0.84
CA ILE A 328 -29.06 -15.53 1.43
C ILE A 328 -30.30 -15.70 0.54
N GLY A 329 -30.82 -14.62 -0.04
CA GLY A 329 -31.96 -14.64 -0.94
C GLY A 329 -31.69 -15.47 -2.20
N SER A 330 -30.49 -15.34 -2.80
CA SER A 330 -30.10 -16.16 -3.96
C SER A 330 -30.04 -17.65 -3.63
N GLN A 331 -29.55 -17.98 -2.43
CA GLN A 331 -29.42 -19.33 -1.90
C GLN A 331 -30.78 -19.95 -1.57
N ALA A 332 -31.66 -19.18 -0.92
CA ALA A 332 -33.02 -19.58 -0.60
C ALA A 332 -33.86 -19.77 -1.87
N ALA A 333 -33.80 -18.83 -2.83
CA ALA A 333 -34.50 -18.94 -4.11
C ALA A 333 -34.07 -20.20 -4.88
N PHE A 334 -32.79 -20.54 -4.82
CA PHE A 334 -32.28 -21.78 -5.41
C PHE A 334 -32.79 -23.03 -4.70
N CYS A 335 -32.80 -23.05 -3.35
CA CYS A 335 -33.36 -24.17 -2.59
C CYS A 335 -34.85 -24.37 -2.88
N VAL A 336 -35.63 -23.29 -2.96
CA VAL A 336 -37.05 -23.33 -3.34
C VAL A 336 -37.21 -23.84 -4.77
N CYS A 337 -36.33 -23.44 -5.70
CA CYS A 337 -36.34 -23.96 -7.07
C CYS A 337 -36.17 -25.50 -7.10
N LEU A 338 -35.23 -26.04 -6.34
CA LEU A 338 -35.03 -27.49 -6.22
C LEU A 338 -36.23 -28.19 -5.59
N TRP A 339 -36.76 -27.61 -4.52
CA TRP A 339 -37.94 -28.14 -3.82
C TRP A 339 -39.16 -28.19 -4.74
N CYS A 340 -39.47 -27.09 -5.45
CA CYS A 340 -40.57 -27.02 -6.40
C CYS A 340 -40.38 -28.02 -7.55
N LYS A 341 -39.14 -28.24 -8.00
CA LYS A 341 -38.85 -29.25 -9.02
C LYS A 341 -39.10 -30.67 -8.53
N GLN A 342 -38.90 -30.95 -7.25
CA GLN A 342 -39.09 -32.28 -6.66
C GLN A 342 -40.55 -32.55 -6.27
N HIS A 343 -41.27 -31.56 -5.75
CA HIS A 343 -42.57 -31.75 -5.09
C HIS A 343 -43.72 -30.95 -5.70
N GLY A 344 -43.45 -30.04 -6.64
CA GLY A 344 -44.43 -29.06 -7.11
C GLY A 344 -44.54 -28.95 -8.62
N PRO A 345 -45.42 -28.05 -9.10
CA PRO A 345 -45.53 -27.73 -10.51
C PRO A 345 -44.22 -27.09 -10.99
N SER A 346 -43.59 -27.68 -12.00
CA SER A 346 -42.33 -27.22 -12.61
C SER A 346 -42.37 -25.75 -13.01
N ASP A 347 -43.55 -25.25 -13.35
CA ASP A 347 -43.75 -23.91 -13.93
C ASP A 347 -43.46 -22.78 -12.94
N LEU A 348 -43.76 -22.96 -11.64
CA LEU A 348 -43.52 -21.94 -10.62
C LEU A 348 -42.01 -21.68 -10.44
N SER A 349 -41.23 -22.76 -10.43
CA SER A 349 -39.78 -22.71 -10.23
C SER A 349 -39.08 -21.91 -11.35
N GLU A 350 -39.55 -22.06 -12.59
CA GLU A 350 -38.94 -21.42 -13.75
C GLU A 350 -39.41 -19.98 -13.97
N MET A 351 -40.66 -19.67 -13.58
CA MET A 351 -41.19 -18.31 -13.72
C MET A 351 -40.71 -17.36 -12.62
N ILE A 352 -40.57 -17.84 -11.38
CA ILE A 352 -40.33 -16.96 -10.23
C ILE A 352 -38.95 -17.19 -9.61
N CYS A 353 -38.59 -18.43 -9.30
CA CYS A 353 -37.39 -18.71 -8.51
C CYS A 353 -36.10 -18.42 -9.28
N ILE A 354 -36.05 -18.78 -10.57
CA ILE A 354 -34.87 -18.52 -11.41
C ILE A 354 -34.61 -17.01 -11.56
N PRO A 355 -35.57 -16.15 -12.01
CA PRO A 355 -35.32 -14.71 -12.08
C PRO A 355 -34.99 -14.09 -10.72
N LEU A 356 -35.64 -14.52 -9.65
CA LEU A 356 -35.37 -14.03 -8.30
C LEU A 356 -33.92 -14.32 -7.88
N MET A 357 -33.41 -15.52 -8.14
CA MET A 357 -32.02 -15.88 -7.87
C MET A 357 -31.03 -14.97 -8.63
N PHE A 358 -31.24 -14.72 -9.92
CA PHE A 358 -30.40 -13.81 -10.70
C PHE A 358 -30.50 -12.36 -10.20
N PHE A 359 -31.69 -11.92 -9.81
CA PHE A 359 -31.91 -10.59 -9.24
C PHE A 359 -31.17 -10.41 -7.92
N CYS A 360 -31.23 -11.39 -7.02
CA CYS A 360 -30.50 -11.39 -5.76
C CYS A 360 -28.98 -11.29 -5.97
N HIS A 361 -28.43 -12.03 -6.96
CA HIS A 361 -27.02 -11.90 -7.35
C HIS A 361 -26.70 -10.52 -7.91
N LEU A 362 -27.53 -9.99 -8.81
CA LEU A 362 -27.36 -8.66 -9.36
C LEU A 362 -27.34 -7.61 -8.25
N LEU A 363 -28.25 -7.69 -7.28
CA LEU A 363 -28.32 -6.78 -6.15
C LEU A 363 -27.06 -6.86 -5.29
N ALA A 364 -26.62 -8.06 -4.92
CA ALA A 364 -25.40 -8.26 -4.11
C ALA A 364 -24.15 -7.71 -4.82
N ASN A 365 -24.01 -7.97 -6.12
CA ASN A 365 -22.88 -7.45 -6.92
C ASN A 365 -22.99 -5.94 -7.15
N ALA A 366 -24.19 -5.39 -7.35
CA ALA A 366 -24.40 -3.95 -7.52
C ALA A 366 -24.07 -3.16 -6.25
N VAL A 367 -24.46 -3.68 -5.08
CA VAL A 367 -24.10 -3.07 -3.79
C VAL A 367 -22.57 -3.10 -3.60
N SER A 368 -21.94 -4.23 -3.92
CA SER A 368 -20.48 -4.38 -3.81
C SER A 368 -19.74 -3.43 -4.78
N ALA A 369 -20.19 -3.33 -6.03
CA ALA A 369 -19.67 -2.39 -7.02
C ALA A 369 -19.85 -0.93 -6.57
N TRP A 370 -21.03 -0.56 -6.10
CA TRP A 370 -21.31 0.77 -5.57
C TRP A 370 -20.37 1.11 -4.42
N ARG A 371 -20.10 0.15 -3.52
CA ARG A 371 -19.13 0.33 -2.42
C ARG A 371 -17.72 0.56 -2.94
N THR A 372 -17.25 -0.22 -3.90
CA THR A 372 -15.93 0.00 -4.51
C THR A 372 -15.81 1.40 -5.12
N VAL A 373 -16.87 1.89 -5.76
CA VAL A 373 -16.93 3.26 -6.31
C VAL A 373 -16.93 4.31 -5.19
N GLN A 374 -17.64 4.10 -4.08
CA GLN A 374 -17.62 5.03 -2.96
C GLN A 374 -16.24 5.14 -2.32
N PHE A 375 -15.50 4.02 -2.19
CA PHE A 375 -14.11 4.06 -1.71
C PHE A 375 -13.21 4.85 -2.64
N GLN A 376 -13.39 4.72 -3.95
CA GLN A 376 -12.62 5.50 -4.91
C GLN A 376 -12.91 6.99 -4.76
N LYS A 377 -14.19 7.38 -4.63
CA LYS A 377 -14.61 8.78 -4.48
C LYS A 377 -14.10 9.42 -3.20
N GLY A 378 -14.28 8.77 -2.04
CA GLY A 378 -13.83 9.32 -0.76
C GLY A 378 -12.32 9.58 -0.74
N ILE A 379 -11.55 8.73 -1.43
CA ILE A 379 -10.10 8.87 -1.54
C ILE A 379 -9.72 9.99 -2.52
N GLU A 380 -10.46 10.17 -3.61
CA GLU A 380 -10.26 11.29 -4.52
C GLU A 380 -10.51 12.63 -3.83
N GLU A 381 -11.52 12.71 -2.95
CA GLU A 381 -11.82 13.92 -2.16
C GLU A 381 -10.75 14.19 -1.08
N GLU A 382 -10.18 13.15 -0.48
CA GLU A 382 -9.12 13.27 0.54
C GLU A 382 -7.72 13.50 -0.02
N LEU A 383 -7.49 13.25 -1.32
CA LEU A 383 -6.20 13.53 -1.93
C LEU A 383 -6.08 15.05 -2.13
N PRO A 384 -5.22 15.74 -1.36
CA PRO A 384 -4.98 17.16 -1.63
C PRO A 384 -4.49 17.28 -3.06
N ASP A 385 -4.99 18.29 -3.78
CA ASP A 385 -4.49 18.63 -5.10
C ASP A 385 -2.96 18.65 -5.02
N PRO A 386 -2.26 17.89 -5.90
CA PRO A 386 -0.82 17.87 -5.86
C PRO A 386 -0.35 19.32 -5.94
N PRO A 387 0.46 19.80 -4.97
CA PRO A 387 0.73 21.22 -4.82
C PRO A 387 1.16 21.80 -6.17
N GLN A 388 0.29 22.63 -6.76
CA GLN A 388 0.48 23.15 -8.12
C GLN A 388 1.75 23.98 -8.22
N THR A 389 2.21 24.52 -7.09
CA THR A 389 3.44 25.28 -6.91
C THR A 389 4.71 24.46 -7.16
N GLY A 390 4.63 23.13 -7.17
CA GLY A 390 5.81 22.26 -7.14
C GLY A 390 6.26 21.67 -8.47
N SER A 391 5.60 21.90 -9.61
CA SER A 391 6.15 21.37 -10.88
C SER A 391 7.39 22.16 -11.31
N GLU A 392 7.35 23.49 -11.22
CA GLU A 392 8.53 24.33 -11.38
C GLU A 392 9.49 24.18 -10.22
N GLU A 393 9.04 24.10 -8.96
CA GLU A 393 9.98 24.00 -7.83
C GLU A 393 10.64 22.62 -7.72
N ARG A 394 9.95 21.51 -8.08
CA ARG A 394 10.59 20.21 -8.28
C ARG A 394 11.52 20.29 -9.46
N ASP A 395 11.10 20.75 -10.63
CA ASP A 395 12.01 20.82 -11.78
C ASP A 395 13.19 21.74 -11.49
N VAL A 396 13.05 22.81 -10.71
CA VAL A 396 14.13 23.69 -10.25
C VAL A 396 15.00 22.99 -9.21
N TYR A 397 14.44 22.23 -8.27
CA TYR A 397 15.22 21.47 -7.29
C TYR A 397 16.00 20.33 -7.95
N TYR A 398 15.37 19.57 -8.85
CA TYR A 398 16.01 18.54 -9.69
C TYR A 398 17.04 19.16 -10.67
N ARG A 399 16.71 20.29 -11.32
CA ARG A 399 17.63 20.99 -12.23
C ARG A 399 18.81 21.56 -11.46
N ARG A 400 18.59 22.22 -10.30
CA ARG A 400 19.65 22.78 -9.44
C ARG A 400 20.55 21.70 -8.84
N MET A 401 20.03 20.50 -8.57
CA MET A 401 20.87 19.35 -8.18
C MET A 401 21.60 18.70 -9.34
N SER A 402 21.03 18.66 -10.56
CA SER A 402 21.74 18.13 -11.73
C SER A 402 22.80 19.09 -12.29
N PHE A 403 22.69 20.39 -12.01
CA PHE A 403 23.54 21.43 -12.62
C PHE A 403 24.82 21.75 -11.84
N ARG A 404 24.99 21.31 -10.60
CA ARG A 404 26.21 21.62 -9.83
C ARG A 404 27.46 20.84 -10.25
N GLY A 405 27.36 19.95 -11.23
CA GLY A 405 28.50 19.20 -11.79
C GLY A 405 28.71 19.36 -13.30
N ALA A 406 28.03 20.31 -13.95
CA ALA A 406 28.05 20.45 -15.42
C ALA A 406 28.16 21.90 -15.87
N GLU A 407 29.05 22.69 -15.26
CA GLU A 407 29.19 24.12 -15.55
C GLU A 407 29.77 24.48 -16.94
N ASP A 408 30.21 23.51 -17.75
CA ASP A 408 30.91 23.79 -19.03
C ASP A 408 30.22 23.28 -20.31
N ARG A 409 28.89 23.16 -20.37
CA ARG A 409 28.20 22.83 -21.65
C ARG A 409 27.31 23.96 -22.17
N PRO A 410 27.60 24.54 -23.36
CA PRO A 410 26.85 25.66 -23.90
C PRO A 410 25.39 25.29 -24.16
N ALA A 411 24.51 26.20 -23.75
CA ALA A 411 23.06 26.08 -23.74
C ALA A 411 22.47 25.78 -25.13
N ARG A 412 22.29 24.49 -25.45
CA ARG A 412 21.57 24.06 -26.65
C ARG A 412 20.06 24.29 -26.41
N ARG A 413 19.50 25.34 -27.03
CA ARG A 413 18.06 25.67 -27.07
C ARG A 413 17.22 24.42 -27.40
N ARG A 414 16.69 23.73 -26.38
CA ARG A 414 15.71 22.65 -26.56
C ARG A 414 14.29 23.21 -26.41
N SER A 415 13.53 22.99 -27.49
CA SER A 415 12.15 23.41 -27.76
C SER A 415 11.16 23.13 -26.61
N LYS A 416 10.33 24.13 -26.29
CA LYS A 416 9.25 24.15 -25.27
C LYS A 416 8.09 23.16 -25.51
N LYS A 417 8.13 22.28 -26.51
CA LYS A 417 6.99 21.43 -26.90
C LYS A 417 6.75 20.16 -26.05
N GLN A 418 7.61 19.81 -25.09
CA GLN A 418 7.51 18.55 -24.33
C GLN A 418 6.65 18.59 -23.04
N GLY A 419 6.10 19.75 -22.66
CA GLY A 419 5.35 19.92 -21.41
C GLY A 419 3.91 19.36 -21.38
N ARG A 420 3.34 18.97 -22.52
CA ARG A 420 1.90 18.63 -22.60
C ARG A 420 1.57 17.14 -22.40
N ALA A 421 2.55 16.24 -22.49
CA ALA A 421 2.30 14.79 -22.47
C ALA A 421 2.12 14.18 -21.06
N ARG A 422 2.58 14.84 -19.98
CA ARG A 422 2.58 14.25 -18.63
C ARG A 422 1.25 14.37 -17.85
N ARG A 423 0.29 15.20 -18.31
CA ARG A 423 -1.04 15.33 -17.67
C ARG A 423 -2.01 14.16 -17.96
N SER A 424 -1.62 13.19 -18.80
CA SER A 424 -2.49 12.08 -19.22
C SER A 424 -2.57 10.90 -18.23
N THR A 425 -1.62 10.76 -17.29
CA THR A 425 -1.50 9.53 -16.48
C THR A 425 -2.54 9.39 -15.36
N THR A 426 -3.18 10.48 -14.92
CA THR A 426 -4.29 10.43 -13.95
C THR A 426 -5.60 9.97 -14.57
N CYS A 427 -5.80 10.16 -15.88
CA CYS A 427 -7.00 9.68 -16.58
C CYS A 427 -6.99 8.15 -16.72
N GLY A 428 -5.84 7.56 -17.07
CA GLY A 428 -5.70 6.10 -17.21
C GLY A 428 -5.93 5.31 -15.92
N ARG A 429 -5.68 5.91 -14.74
CA ARG A 429 -5.95 5.26 -13.44
C ARG A 429 -7.45 5.12 -13.12
N ARG A 430 -8.29 6.07 -13.55
CA ARG A 430 -9.74 6.04 -13.31
C ARG A 430 -10.45 4.96 -14.12
N VAL A 431 -9.98 4.71 -15.34
CA VAL A 431 -10.64 3.77 -16.26
C VAL A 431 -10.45 2.32 -15.82
N ALA A 432 -9.25 1.93 -15.38
CA ALA A 432 -8.94 0.51 -15.13
C ALA A 432 -9.72 -0.10 -13.94
N LEU A 433 -9.97 0.66 -12.88
CA LEU A 433 -10.66 0.17 -11.68
C LEU A 433 -12.18 0.09 -11.85
N SER A 434 -12.79 1.00 -12.62
CA SER A 434 -14.23 0.98 -12.90
C SER A 434 -14.65 -0.14 -13.86
N VAL A 435 -13.75 -0.58 -14.74
CA VAL A 435 -14.05 -1.59 -15.77
C VAL A 435 -14.44 -2.94 -15.18
N GLY A 436 -13.78 -3.37 -14.09
CA GLY A 436 -14.06 -4.67 -13.46
C GLY A 436 -15.48 -4.77 -12.89
N ASP A 437 -15.86 -3.77 -12.08
CA ASP A 437 -17.18 -3.71 -11.47
C ASP A 437 -18.29 -3.53 -12.50
N THR A 438 -18.05 -2.68 -13.52
CA THR A 438 -18.98 -2.47 -14.62
C THR A 438 -19.19 -3.76 -15.42
N PHE A 439 -18.13 -4.51 -15.67
CA PHE A 439 -18.20 -5.79 -16.38
C PHE A 439 -19.02 -6.82 -15.60
N ALA A 440 -18.77 -6.99 -14.31
CA ALA A 440 -19.50 -7.95 -13.48
C ALA A 440 -21.00 -7.60 -13.39
N VAL A 441 -21.33 -6.33 -13.12
CA VAL A 441 -22.74 -5.88 -13.06
C VAL A 441 -23.42 -6.08 -14.42
N SER A 442 -22.73 -5.78 -15.51
CA SER A 442 -23.26 -5.96 -16.87
C SER A 442 -23.46 -7.44 -17.21
N ALA A 443 -22.55 -8.33 -16.80
CA ALA A 443 -22.69 -9.78 -16.98
C ALA A 443 -23.92 -10.32 -16.24
N TRP A 444 -24.15 -9.89 -15.00
CA TRP A 444 -25.34 -10.27 -14.23
C TRP A 444 -26.64 -9.69 -14.81
N LEU A 445 -26.60 -8.45 -15.31
CA LEU A 445 -27.75 -7.83 -15.97
C LEU A 445 -28.13 -8.59 -17.25
N LEU A 446 -27.15 -8.96 -18.08
CA LEU A 446 -27.37 -9.77 -19.28
C LEU A 446 -27.93 -11.15 -18.93
N CYS A 447 -27.44 -11.80 -17.88
CA CYS A 447 -27.96 -13.08 -17.41
C CYS A 447 -29.40 -12.96 -16.90
N LEU A 448 -29.75 -11.89 -16.20
CA LEU A 448 -31.10 -11.62 -15.73
C LEU A 448 -32.07 -11.41 -16.90
N VAL A 449 -31.67 -10.61 -17.89
CA VAL A 449 -32.46 -10.39 -19.12
C VAL A 449 -32.66 -11.69 -19.87
N TRP A 450 -31.59 -12.48 -20.05
CA TRP A 450 -31.68 -13.80 -20.67
C TRP A 450 -32.63 -14.74 -19.94
N ALA A 451 -32.56 -14.80 -18.60
CA ALA A 451 -33.45 -15.63 -17.78
C ALA A 451 -34.91 -15.19 -17.94
N GLY A 452 -35.19 -13.89 -17.93
CA GLY A 452 -36.53 -13.35 -18.14
C GLY A 452 -37.11 -13.70 -19.51
N VAL A 453 -36.33 -13.48 -20.59
CA VAL A 453 -36.75 -13.80 -21.97
C VAL A 453 -37.00 -15.30 -22.13
N HIS A 454 -36.14 -16.14 -21.57
CA HIS A 454 -36.31 -17.60 -21.64
C HIS A 454 -37.59 -18.06 -20.91
N SER A 455 -37.89 -17.50 -19.73
CA SER A 455 -39.12 -17.82 -18.99
C SER A 455 -40.38 -17.40 -19.74
N VAL A 456 -40.38 -16.24 -20.41
CA VAL A 456 -41.50 -15.78 -21.24
C VAL A 456 -41.70 -16.70 -22.46
N HIS A 457 -40.63 -16.98 -23.19
CA HIS A 457 -40.72 -17.78 -24.41
C HIS A 457 -41.18 -19.23 -24.13
N LYS A 458 -40.75 -19.82 -23.02
CA LYS A 458 -41.22 -21.14 -22.61
C LYS A 458 -42.71 -21.13 -22.26
N ARG A 459 -43.19 -20.10 -21.56
CA ARG A 459 -44.62 -19.92 -21.26
C ARG A 459 -45.47 -19.88 -22.52
N GLU A 460 -45.03 -19.15 -23.53
CA GLU A 460 -45.71 -19.09 -24.84
C GLU A 460 -45.77 -20.45 -25.53
N ARG A 461 -44.68 -21.24 -25.49
CA ARG A 461 -44.68 -22.59 -26.05
C ARG A 461 -45.64 -23.52 -25.32
N VAL A 462 -45.71 -23.46 -23.99
CA VAL A 462 -46.62 -24.30 -23.19
C VAL A 462 -48.07 -23.90 -23.46
N LEU A 463 -48.38 -22.60 -23.47
CA LEU A 463 -49.72 -22.11 -23.79
C LEU A 463 -50.12 -22.43 -25.24
N GLY A 464 -49.18 -22.28 -26.18
CA GLY A 464 -49.35 -22.61 -27.60
C GLY A 464 -49.59 -24.11 -27.82
N ALA A 465 -48.81 -24.97 -27.17
CA ALA A 465 -48.98 -26.42 -27.22
C ALA A 465 -50.30 -26.86 -26.60
N GLY A 466 -50.71 -26.26 -25.47
CA GLY A 466 -52.02 -26.52 -24.86
C GLY A 466 -53.19 -26.05 -25.73
N LYS A 467 -53.03 -24.96 -26.48
CA LYS A 467 -54.01 -24.50 -27.47
C LYS A 467 -54.07 -25.45 -28.67
N ALA A 468 -52.92 -25.86 -29.21
CA ALA A 468 -52.83 -26.81 -30.32
C ALA A 468 -53.39 -28.20 -29.95
N ARG A 469 -53.15 -28.67 -28.73
CA ARG A 469 -53.71 -29.92 -28.21
C ARG A 469 -55.24 -29.85 -28.09
N ARG A 470 -55.78 -28.75 -27.52
CA ARG A 470 -57.24 -28.54 -27.46
C ARG A 470 -57.88 -28.46 -28.84
N LEU A 471 -57.21 -27.82 -29.81
CA LEU A 471 -57.67 -27.79 -31.20
C LEU A 471 -57.67 -29.19 -31.83
N ARG A 472 -56.65 -30.01 -31.57
CA ARG A 472 -56.56 -31.40 -32.05
C ARG A 472 -57.58 -32.33 -31.38
N GLU A 473 -57.83 -32.17 -30.09
CA GLU A 473 -58.86 -32.91 -29.36
C GLU A 473 -60.26 -32.50 -29.84
N SER A 474 -60.48 -31.21 -30.15
CA SER A 474 -61.74 -30.73 -30.75
C SER A 474 -61.96 -31.21 -32.19
N SER A 475 -60.88 -31.53 -32.93
CA SER A 475 -60.96 -32.05 -34.31
C SER A 475 -61.01 -33.59 -34.39
N SER A 476 -61.06 -34.31 -33.25
CA SER A 476 -60.99 -35.78 -33.20
C SER A 476 -62.33 -36.51 -33.35
N TRP A 477 -63.41 -35.82 -33.72
CA TRP A 477 -64.69 -36.43 -34.13
C TRP A 477 -64.68 -37.00 -35.56
N ALA A 478 -63.52 -37.41 -36.10
CA ALA A 478 -63.42 -38.05 -37.40
C ALA A 478 -63.19 -39.57 -37.21
N PRO A 479 -63.88 -40.44 -37.96
CA PRO A 479 -63.93 -41.86 -37.69
C PRO A 479 -62.59 -42.56 -37.94
N GLU A 480 -62.28 -43.51 -37.05
CA GLU A 480 -61.11 -44.37 -37.06
C GLU A 480 -61.01 -45.19 -38.35
N GLY A 481 -59.86 -45.08 -39.03
CA GLY A 481 -59.51 -45.94 -40.15
C GLY A 481 -58.06 -45.75 -40.55
N LEU A 482 -57.29 -46.85 -40.47
CA LEU A 482 -55.95 -47.12 -40.98
C LEU A 482 -54.73 -46.88 -40.07
N ALA A 483 -54.25 -48.03 -39.58
CA ALA A 483 -52.90 -48.58 -39.78
C ALA A 483 -51.69 -47.76 -39.31
N THR A 484 -51.18 -48.21 -38.17
CA THR A 484 -49.87 -47.91 -37.57
C THR A 484 -48.74 -48.57 -38.37
N ASP A 485 -47.81 -47.75 -38.87
CA ASP A 485 -46.46 -48.21 -39.23
C ASP A 485 -45.43 -47.75 -38.20
N SER A 486 -44.59 -48.73 -37.86
CA SER A 486 -43.58 -48.79 -36.81
C SER A 486 -42.45 -47.76 -36.96
N PHE A 487 -42.20 -47.00 -35.88
CA PHE A 487 -40.96 -46.27 -35.68
C PHE A 487 -39.91 -47.17 -34.99
N PRO A 488 -38.62 -47.09 -35.38
CA PRO A 488 -37.59 -47.96 -34.86
C PRO A 488 -37.23 -47.57 -33.42
N SER A 489 -37.24 -48.58 -32.56
CA SER A 489 -36.82 -48.51 -31.16
C SER A 489 -35.36 -48.04 -31.05
N ILE A 490 -35.16 -46.98 -30.27
CA ILE A 490 -33.84 -46.54 -29.81
C ILE A 490 -33.28 -47.66 -28.94
N GLY A 491 -32.22 -48.31 -29.43
CA GLY A 491 -31.54 -49.40 -28.76
C GLY A 491 -31.04 -48.99 -27.38
N VAL A 492 -31.53 -49.68 -26.36
CA VAL A 492 -31.02 -49.63 -24.99
C VAL A 492 -29.58 -50.13 -25.03
N LEU A 493 -28.63 -49.26 -24.69
CA LEU A 493 -27.22 -49.63 -24.49
C LEU A 493 -27.14 -50.68 -23.38
N ASP A 494 -26.67 -51.87 -23.73
CA ASP A 494 -26.47 -52.99 -22.80
C ASP A 494 -25.45 -52.62 -21.70
N HIS A 495 -25.63 -53.18 -20.50
CA HIS A 495 -24.91 -52.91 -19.26
C HIS A 495 -23.38 -53.04 -19.42
N ALA A 496 -22.92 -53.86 -20.38
CA ALA A 496 -21.52 -54.04 -20.72
C ALA A 496 -20.87 -52.78 -21.33
N GLY A 497 -21.60 -52.02 -22.16
CA GLY A 497 -21.10 -50.79 -22.77
C GLY A 497 -20.92 -49.65 -21.76
N LEU A 498 -21.81 -49.57 -20.77
CA LEU A 498 -21.71 -48.59 -19.69
C LEU A 498 -20.53 -48.90 -18.75
N SER A 499 -20.26 -50.18 -18.47
CA SER A 499 -19.13 -50.59 -17.62
C SER A 499 -17.78 -50.34 -18.29
N ALA A 500 -17.67 -50.54 -19.61
CA ALA A 500 -16.43 -50.27 -20.35
C ALA A 500 -16.11 -48.76 -20.40
N TYR A 501 -17.13 -47.92 -20.62
CA TYR A 501 -16.98 -46.46 -20.64
C TYR A 501 -16.60 -45.89 -19.26
N LEU A 502 -17.21 -46.40 -18.18
CA LEU A 502 -16.87 -45.99 -16.82
C LEU A 502 -15.47 -46.45 -16.41
N GLY A 503 -15.00 -47.60 -16.91
CA GLY A 503 -13.64 -48.10 -16.67
C GLY A 503 -12.55 -47.20 -17.27
N THR A 504 -12.76 -46.71 -18.50
CA THR A 504 -11.81 -45.83 -19.17
C THR A 504 -11.72 -44.45 -18.50
N GLU A 505 -12.85 -43.87 -18.10
CA GLU A 505 -12.87 -42.59 -17.36
C GLU A 505 -12.15 -42.69 -16.00
N LEU A 506 -12.28 -43.83 -15.31
CA LEU A 506 -11.62 -44.07 -14.02
C LEU A 506 -10.09 -44.27 -14.13
N GLU A 507 -9.62 -44.86 -15.23
CA GLU A 507 -8.18 -44.94 -15.51
C GLU A 507 -7.59 -43.60 -15.92
N ASP A 508 -8.28 -42.84 -16.75
CA ASP A 508 -7.85 -41.50 -17.18
C ASP A 508 -7.78 -40.54 -15.98
N GLY A 509 -8.77 -40.60 -15.07
CA GLY A 509 -8.75 -39.85 -13.82
C GLY A 509 -7.56 -40.23 -12.90
N ARG A 510 -7.16 -41.50 -12.87
CA ARG A 510 -5.99 -41.96 -12.08
C ARG A 510 -4.67 -41.50 -12.69
N ARG A 511 -4.49 -41.62 -14.03
CA ARG A 511 -3.29 -41.13 -14.73
C ARG A 511 -3.12 -39.63 -14.57
N TRP A 512 -4.21 -38.89 -14.69
CA TRP A 512 -4.18 -37.44 -14.56
C TRP A 512 -3.84 -36.99 -13.13
N ARG A 513 -4.42 -37.64 -12.10
CA ARG A 513 -4.07 -37.36 -10.69
C ARG A 513 -2.58 -37.58 -10.41
N ALA A 514 -2.00 -38.67 -10.93
CA ALA A 514 -0.57 -38.93 -10.80
C ALA A 514 0.29 -37.85 -11.49
N GLN A 515 -0.14 -37.35 -12.65
CA GLN A 515 0.54 -36.26 -13.36
C GLN A 515 0.47 -34.93 -12.59
N MET A 516 -0.64 -34.66 -11.91
CA MET A 516 -0.84 -33.46 -11.11
C MET A 516 -0.01 -33.50 -9.81
N GLU A 517 0.04 -34.65 -9.13
CA GLU A 517 0.89 -34.86 -7.95
C GLU A 517 2.37 -34.69 -8.28
N ASP A 518 2.82 -35.23 -9.41
CA ASP A 518 4.18 -35.04 -9.91
C ASP A 518 4.48 -33.55 -10.20
N ARG A 519 3.57 -32.82 -10.87
CA ARG A 519 3.73 -31.36 -11.08
C ARG A 519 3.80 -30.58 -9.78
N LEU A 520 2.95 -30.89 -8.80
CA LEU A 520 2.98 -30.26 -7.49
C LEU A 520 4.28 -30.56 -6.72
N SER A 521 4.81 -31.79 -6.84
CA SER A 521 6.09 -32.16 -6.24
C SER A 521 7.24 -31.33 -6.83
N ARG A 522 7.26 -31.13 -8.16
CA ARG A 522 8.27 -30.29 -8.85
C ARG A 522 8.17 -28.81 -8.43
N VAL A 523 6.97 -28.29 -8.26
CA VAL A 523 6.77 -26.91 -7.77
C VAL A 523 7.23 -26.76 -6.32
N ARG A 524 6.90 -27.73 -5.44
CA ARG A 524 7.40 -27.75 -4.06
C ARG A 524 8.93 -27.82 -4.00
N ALA A 525 9.55 -28.66 -4.83
CA ALA A 525 11.01 -28.74 -4.94
C ALA A 525 11.63 -27.43 -5.42
N ALA A 526 11.06 -26.80 -6.46
CA ALA A 526 11.53 -25.52 -6.98
C ALA A 526 11.36 -24.37 -5.96
N LEU A 527 10.27 -24.36 -5.19
CA LEU A 527 10.05 -23.41 -4.11
C LEU A 527 11.00 -23.64 -2.94
N GLY A 528 11.25 -24.89 -2.56
CA GLY A 528 12.25 -25.27 -1.56
C GLY A 528 13.65 -24.81 -1.96
N GLU A 529 14.03 -25.03 -3.22
CA GLU A 529 15.32 -24.61 -3.76
C GLU A 529 15.43 -23.08 -3.87
N ARG A 530 14.36 -22.37 -4.25
CA ARG A 530 14.33 -20.90 -4.21
C ARG A 530 14.42 -20.35 -2.79
N ARG A 531 13.74 -20.97 -1.82
CA ARG A 531 13.84 -20.60 -0.39
C ARG A 531 15.24 -20.88 0.15
N ALA A 532 15.87 -21.98 -0.24
CA ALA A 532 17.26 -22.29 0.11
C ALA A 532 18.28 -21.37 -0.58
N ARG A 533 18.01 -20.93 -1.82
CA ARG A 533 18.84 -19.93 -2.52
C ARG A 533 18.69 -18.54 -1.91
N HIS A 534 17.47 -18.13 -1.59
CA HIS A 534 17.21 -16.85 -0.93
C HIS A 534 17.74 -16.84 0.50
N GLY A 535 17.55 -17.93 1.25
CA GLY A 535 18.15 -18.12 2.57
C GLY A 535 19.67 -18.11 2.53
N ARG A 536 20.31 -18.78 1.55
CA ARG A 536 21.76 -18.71 1.33
C ARG A 536 22.21 -17.31 0.95
N ALA A 537 21.49 -16.60 0.08
CA ALA A 537 21.82 -15.23 -0.33
C ALA A 537 21.76 -14.27 0.87
N VAL A 538 20.69 -14.33 1.67
CA VAL A 538 20.55 -13.56 2.90
C VAL A 538 21.61 -13.94 3.93
N LEU A 539 21.96 -15.23 4.07
CA LEU A 539 23.02 -15.67 4.97
C LEU A 539 24.40 -15.21 4.50
N THR A 540 24.68 -15.20 3.19
CA THR A 540 25.95 -14.67 2.64
C THR A 540 26.02 -13.15 2.72
N GLU A 541 24.90 -12.44 2.57
CA GLU A 541 24.83 -10.99 2.76
C GLU A 541 25.00 -10.65 4.25
N ALA A 542 24.32 -11.36 5.14
CA ALA A 542 24.48 -11.23 6.59
C ALA A 542 25.90 -11.61 7.04
N MET A 543 26.50 -12.70 6.54
CA MET A 543 27.90 -13.05 6.83
C MET A 543 28.88 -12.04 6.22
N GLY A 544 28.57 -11.49 5.04
CA GLY A 544 29.36 -10.43 4.42
C GLY A 544 29.35 -9.15 5.26
N GLU A 545 28.19 -8.75 5.77
CA GLU A 545 28.07 -7.64 6.72
C GLU A 545 28.73 -7.96 8.07
N LEU A 546 28.64 -9.19 8.56
CA LEU A 546 29.25 -9.61 9.83
C LEU A 546 30.78 -9.65 9.73
N LEU A 547 31.32 -10.09 8.60
CA LEU A 547 32.76 -10.09 8.31
C LEU A 547 33.28 -8.68 7.99
N ALA A 548 32.51 -7.85 7.29
CA ALA A 548 32.84 -6.44 7.07
C ALA A 548 32.82 -5.62 8.37
N ASN A 549 32.01 -6.02 9.35
CA ASN A 549 31.97 -5.43 10.68
C ASN A 549 32.92 -6.11 11.69
N ALA A 550 33.60 -7.20 11.33
CA ALA A 550 34.54 -7.91 12.20
C ALA A 550 35.95 -7.29 12.20
N ASP A 551 36.20 -6.22 11.46
CA ASP A 551 37.49 -5.52 11.41
C ASP A 551 37.66 -4.52 12.58
N TRP A 552 37.20 -4.90 13.77
CA TRP A 552 37.51 -4.18 15.01
C TRP A 552 38.83 -4.71 15.58
N GLY A 553 39.91 -4.04 15.17
CA GLY A 553 41.03 -3.73 16.07
C GLY A 553 41.86 -4.92 16.54
N ALA A 554 42.85 -5.30 15.72
CA ALA A 554 44.11 -5.83 16.21
C ALA A 554 44.80 -4.76 17.09
N GLY A 555 44.43 -4.73 18.36
CA GLY A 555 44.92 -3.80 19.38
C GLY A 555 44.67 -4.36 20.77
N LEU A 556 45.09 -5.61 21.01
CA LEU A 556 44.99 -6.23 22.33
C LEU A 556 46.26 -5.98 23.14
N VAL A 557 46.06 -5.11 24.12
CA VAL A 557 46.72 -5.02 25.42
C VAL A 557 47.01 -6.41 25.99
N ALA A 558 48.22 -6.56 26.54
CA ALA A 558 48.72 -7.77 27.19
C ALA A 558 47.83 -8.22 28.38
N PRO A 559 47.73 -9.54 28.65
CA PRO A 559 46.94 -10.04 29.77
C PRO A 559 47.68 -9.85 31.11
N PRO A 560 46.97 -9.56 32.22
CA PRO A 560 47.61 -9.51 33.52
C PRO A 560 47.92 -10.92 34.04
N ALA A 561 49.06 -11.01 34.71
CA ALA A 561 49.57 -12.19 35.36
C ALA A 561 48.59 -12.76 36.40
N ARG A 562 48.48 -14.09 36.39
CA ARG A 562 47.93 -14.88 37.51
C ARG A 562 48.84 -14.75 38.73
N LEU A 563 48.26 -14.79 39.92
CA LEU A 563 48.80 -15.38 41.17
C LEU A 563 47.77 -15.18 42.31
N PRO A 564 47.78 -16.00 43.37
CA PRO A 564 47.84 -17.47 43.45
C PRO A 564 46.44 -18.11 43.57
#